data_AF-E6UC53-F1
#
_entry.id   AF-E6UC53-F1
#
_cell.length_a   1.000
_cell.length_b   1.000
_cell.length_c   1.000
_cell.angle_alpha   90.00
_cell.angle_beta   90.00
_cell.angle_gamma   90.00
#
_symmetry.space_group_name_H-M   'P 1'
#
loop_
_entity.id
_entity.type
_entity.pdbx_description
1 polymer ?
#
loop_
_entity_poly.entity_id
_entity_poly.type
_entity_poly.pdbx_seq_one_letter_code
_entity_poly.pdbx_strand_id
1 'polypeptide(L)'
;MSVKKMRTNRRGPKEFLRKSMVSLKRSPQTIPLLSLVAGFLIYSLNLSSIADTTARINGANMGQCEFIAMLFSILAFVVFLRTFPRRKKADKVMLCLLFAMLGSLIFVDSIYMKRIVNATTRENNPIVINNSSMYINTAQTVVSLHIILICVTLGLLILLPVYSKLLRKIRTSVDVEDNGSMKALDITGD
;
A
#
# COMPACT_ATOMS: atom_id res chain seq x y z
N MET A 1 -16.18 50.65 0.85
CA MET A 1 -15.74 49.51 1.67
C MET A 1 -16.46 48.26 1.14
N SER A 2 -15.83 47.51 0.22
CA SER A 2 -16.50 46.42 -0.51
C SER A 2 -16.27 45.07 0.17
N VAL A 3 -17.37 44.45 0.63
CA VAL A 3 -17.36 43.15 1.29
C VAL A 3 -17.04 42.07 0.27
N LYS A 4 -15.79 41.58 0.31
CA LYS A 4 -15.28 40.48 -0.50
C LYS A 4 -16.03 39.20 -0.14
N LYS A 5 -17.08 38.87 -0.89
CA LYS A 5 -17.88 37.66 -0.72
C LYS A 5 -17.02 36.44 -1.05
N MET A 6 -16.41 35.86 -0.03
CA MET A 6 -15.60 34.64 -0.11
C MET A 6 -16.54 33.48 -0.49
N ARG A 7 -16.57 33.11 -1.78
CA ARG A 7 -17.32 31.94 -2.27
C ARG A 7 -16.76 30.68 -1.60
N THR A 8 -17.48 30.17 -0.61
CA THR A 8 -17.27 28.85 -0.03
C THR A 8 -17.64 27.80 -1.07
N ASN A 9 -16.66 27.43 -1.90
CA ASN A 9 -16.80 26.32 -2.82
C ASN A 9 -16.91 25.05 -1.97
N ARG A 10 -18.14 24.54 -1.77
CA ARG A 10 -18.40 23.25 -1.13
C ARG A 10 -17.81 22.17 -2.04
N ARG A 11 -16.53 21.87 -1.82
CA ARG A 11 -15.79 20.77 -2.46
C ARG A 11 -16.47 19.46 -2.07
N GLY A 12 -17.47 19.06 -2.85
CA GLY A 12 -18.23 17.85 -2.59
C GLY A 12 -17.33 16.61 -2.67
N PRO A 13 -17.78 15.47 -2.10
CA PRO A 13 -17.06 14.19 -2.20
C PRO A 13 -16.77 13.79 -3.67
N LYS A 14 -17.64 14.19 -4.60
CA LYS A 14 -17.43 14.02 -6.05
C LYS A 14 -16.17 14.72 -6.57
N GLU A 15 -15.84 15.90 -6.05
CA GLU A 15 -14.64 16.65 -6.46
C GLU A 15 -13.36 16.03 -5.85
N PHE A 16 -13.45 15.46 -4.64
CA PHE A 16 -12.36 14.73 -4.00
C PHE A 16 -12.04 13.42 -4.73
N LEU A 17 -13.06 12.64 -5.11
CA LEU A 17 -12.91 11.43 -5.92
C LEU A 17 -12.32 11.75 -7.30
N ARG A 18 -12.79 12.82 -7.96
CA ARG A 18 -12.22 13.29 -9.23
C ARG A 18 -10.74 13.67 -9.07
N LYS A 19 -10.38 14.46 -8.05
CA LYS A 19 -8.99 14.85 -7.79
C LYS A 19 -8.10 13.64 -7.49
N SER A 20 -8.62 12.67 -6.73
CA SER A 20 -7.92 11.42 -6.44
C SER A 20 -7.71 10.59 -7.71
N MET A 21 -8.72 10.46 -8.57
CA MET A 21 -8.63 9.75 -9.84
C MET A 21 -7.65 10.44 -10.82
N VAL A 22 -7.67 11.78 -10.89
CA VAL A 22 -6.72 12.57 -11.69
C VAL A 22 -5.29 12.46 -11.14
N SER A 23 -5.11 12.43 -9.82
CA SER A 23 -3.83 12.20 -9.17
C SER A 23 -3.29 10.79 -9.48
N LEU A 24 -4.16 9.77 -9.39
CA LEU A 24 -3.83 8.38 -9.71
C LEU A 24 -3.45 8.20 -11.19
N LYS A 25 -4.14 8.90 -12.09
CA LYS A 25 -3.80 8.94 -13.52
C LYS A 25 -2.42 9.56 -13.76
N ARG A 26 -2.05 10.59 -13.01
CA ARG A 26 -0.74 11.27 -13.13
C ARG A 26 0.41 10.46 -12.49
N SER A 27 0.13 9.58 -11.53
CA SER A 27 1.11 8.76 -10.81
C SER A 27 0.58 7.33 -10.60
N PRO A 28 0.58 6.47 -11.64
CA PRO A 28 0.09 5.09 -11.56
C PRO A 28 0.82 4.24 -10.51
N GLN A 29 2.06 4.59 -10.17
CA GLN A 29 2.86 3.96 -9.11
C GLN A 29 2.34 4.20 -7.69
N THR A 30 1.41 5.13 -7.48
CA THR A 30 0.82 5.37 -6.15
C THR A 30 -0.04 4.20 -5.69
N ILE A 31 -0.60 3.40 -6.62
CA ILE A 31 -1.42 2.22 -6.29
C ILE A 31 -0.59 1.15 -5.57
N PRO A 32 0.52 0.64 -6.15
CA PRO A 32 1.37 -0.33 -5.45
C PRO A 32 2.01 0.25 -4.19
N LEU A 33 2.32 1.56 -4.16
CA LEU A 33 2.80 2.21 -2.93
C LEU A 33 1.77 2.13 -1.79
N LEU A 34 0.50 2.42 -2.08
CA LEU A 34 -0.55 2.37 -1.07
C LEU A 34 -0.77 0.94 -0.57
N SER A 35 -0.72 -0.04 -1.46
CA SER A 35 -0.80 -1.47 -1.11
C SER A 35 0.36 -1.89 -0.20
N LEU A 36 1.59 -1.47 -0.52
CA LEU A 36 2.77 -1.74 0.30
C LEU A 36 2.65 -1.10 1.70
N VAL A 37 2.19 0.16 1.77
CA VAL A 37 1.97 0.86 3.04
C VAL A 37 0.88 0.18 3.87
N ALA A 38 -0.23 -0.22 3.24
CA ALA A 38 -1.30 -0.94 3.93
C ALA A 38 -0.80 -2.28 4.51
N GLY A 39 -0.02 -3.04 3.73
CA GLY A 39 0.62 -4.27 4.19
C GLY A 39 1.53 -4.01 5.39
N PHE A 40 2.42 -3.04 5.28
CA PHE A 40 3.32 -2.64 6.37
C PHE A 40 2.56 -2.22 7.64
N LEU A 41 1.50 -1.42 7.53
CA LEU A 41 0.72 -0.97 8.68
C LEU A 41 -0.01 -2.14 9.35
N ILE A 42 -0.64 -3.03 8.57
CA ILE A 42 -1.32 -4.20 9.12
C ILE A 42 -0.34 -5.08 9.89
N TYR A 43 0.86 -5.31 9.35
CA TYR A 43 1.91 -6.07 10.01
C TYR A 43 2.42 -5.36 11.27
N SER A 44 2.79 -4.07 11.16
CA SER A 44 3.39 -3.29 12.25
C SER A 44 2.42 -3.05 13.41
N LEU A 45 1.13 -2.89 13.17
CA LEU A 45 0.12 -2.69 14.22
C LEU A 45 -0.16 -3.97 15.02
N ASN A 46 0.13 -5.14 14.45
CA ASN A 46 -0.09 -6.44 15.08
C ASN A 46 1.22 -7.10 15.52
N LEU A 47 2.30 -6.32 15.63
CA LEU A 47 3.62 -6.82 16.00
C LEU A 47 3.60 -7.56 17.33
N SER A 48 2.88 -7.05 18.32
CA SER A 48 2.79 -7.68 19.65
C SER A 48 2.24 -9.10 19.57
N SER A 49 1.19 -9.33 18.77
CA SER A 49 0.64 -10.68 18.58
C SER A 49 1.61 -11.62 17.87
N ILE A 50 2.41 -11.10 16.94
CA ILE A 50 3.45 -11.87 16.24
C ILE A 50 4.58 -12.21 17.22
N ALA A 51 5.08 -11.24 17.98
CA ALA A 51 6.13 -11.42 18.97
C ALA A 51 5.73 -12.41 20.08
N ASP A 52 4.51 -12.31 20.62
CA ASP A 52 3.99 -13.26 21.60
C ASP A 52 3.88 -14.68 21.03
N THR A 53 3.51 -14.80 19.74
CA THR A 53 3.51 -16.08 19.01
C THR A 53 4.93 -16.64 18.88
N THR A 54 5.89 -15.81 18.49
CA THR A 54 7.31 -16.18 18.42
C THR A 54 7.82 -16.67 19.77
N ALA A 55 7.54 -15.94 20.85
CA ALA A 55 7.98 -16.27 22.20
C ALA A 55 7.34 -17.58 22.70
N ARG A 56 6.06 -17.81 22.39
CA ARG A 56 5.34 -19.02 22.81
C ARG A 56 5.79 -20.27 22.06
N ILE A 57 5.94 -20.17 20.74
CA ILE A 57 6.32 -21.31 19.91
C ILE A 57 7.82 -21.59 20.03
N ASN A 58 8.62 -20.52 20.14
CA ASN A 58 10.07 -20.54 20.20
C ASN A 58 10.70 -21.46 19.15
N GLY A 59 10.19 -21.37 17.91
CA GLY A 59 10.65 -22.17 16.80
C GLY A 59 11.99 -21.68 16.26
N ALA A 60 12.78 -22.60 15.69
CA ALA A 60 14.06 -22.27 15.07
C ALA A 60 13.92 -21.13 14.05
N ASN A 61 14.73 -20.09 14.21
CA ASN A 61 14.81 -18.90 13.36
C ASN A 61 13.52 -18.07 13.26
N MET A 62 12.50 -18.27 14.11
CA MET A 62 11.26 -17.48 14.05
C MET A 62 11.51 -16.00 14.31
N GLY A 63 12.32 -15.65 15.33
CA GLY A 63 12.68 -14.25 15.60
C GLY A 63 13.50 -13.61 14.47
N GLN A 64 14.34 -14.39 13.78
CA GLN A 64 15.06 -13.89 12.60
C GLN A 64 14.11 -13.63 11.43
N CYS A 65 13.08 -14.46 11.25
CA CYS A 65 12.06 -14.23 10.23
C CYS A 65 11.31 -12.92 10.49
N GLU A 66 10.86 -12.70 11.73
CA GLU A 66 10.19 -11.46 12.13
C GLU A 66 11.08 -10.22 11.92
N PHE A 67 12.35 -10.31 12.33
CA PHE A 67 13.32 -9.23 12.13
C PHE A 67 13.53 -8.90 10.64
N ILE A 68 13.75 -9.90 9.80
CA ILE A 68 13.96 -9.71 8.36
C ILE A 68 12.68 -9.15 7.71
N ALA A 69 11.50 -9.66 8.10
CA ALA A 69 10.22 -9.19 7.59
C ALA A 69 9.99 -7.70 7.91
N MET A 70 10.26 -7.29 9.15
CA MET A 70 10.17 -5.89 9.57
C MET A 70 11.17 -5.01 8.80
N LEU A 71 12.45 -5.42 8.76
CA LEU A 71 13.52 -4.69 8.12
C LEU A 71 13.23 -4.48 6.63
N PHE A 72 12.89 -5.55 5.92
CA PHE A 72 12.62 -5.49 4.49
C PHE A 72 11.31 -4.76 4.18
N SER A 73 10.32 -4.75 5.08
CA SER A 73 9.10 -3.95 4.86
C SER A 73 9.39 -2.45 4.84
N ILE A 74 10.18 -1.95 5.80
CA ILE A 74 10.58 -0.54 5.85
C ILE A 74 11.50 -0.21 4.67
N LEU A 75 12.47 -1.09 4.41
CA LEU A 75 13.49 -0.84 3.41
C LEU A 75 12.90 -0.95 1.99
N ALA A 76 11.94 -1.84 1.74
CA ALA A 76 11.18 -1.91 0.48
C ALA A 76 10.40 -0.62 0.24
N PHE A 77 9.85 0.02 1.28
CA PHE A 77 9.19 1.32 1.13
C PHE A 77 10.17 2.41 0.68
N VAL A 78 11.35 2.49 1.30
CA VAL A 78 12.40 3.46 0.90
C VAL A 78 12.90 3.18 -0.52
N VAL A 79 13.16 1.92 -0.85
CA VAL A 79 13.58 1.50 -2.20
C VAL A 79 12.50 1.79 -3.22
N PHE A 80 11.22 1.63 -2.89
CA PHE A 80 10.11 1.99 -3.78
C PHE A 80 10.14 3.48 -4.13
N LEU A 81 10.24 4.36 -3.13
CA LEU A 81 10.30 5.81 -3.35
C LEU A 81 11.51 6.21 -4.20
N ARG A 82 12.64 5.52 -4.03
CA ARG A 82 13.86 5.72 -4.82
C ARG A 82 13.76 5.13 -6.24
N THR A 83 13.00 4.05 -6.42
CA THR A 83 12.78 3.39 -7.72
C THR A 83 11.98 4.28 -8.66
N PHE A 84 10.99 5.02 -8.13
CA PHE A 84 10.13 5.91 -8.90
C PHE A 84 10.32 7.39 -8.53
N PRO A 85 11.49 8.00 -8.83
CA PRO A 85 11.75 9.40 -8.50
C PRO A 85 10.82 10.34 -9.27
N ARG A 86 10.33 11.40 -8.61
CA ARG A 86 9.45 12.39 -9.22
C ARG A 86 10.11 12.95 -10.49
N ARG A 87 9.44 12.79 -11.63
CA ARG A 87 9.81 13.35 -12.95
C ARG A 87 11.00 12.68 -13.67
N LYS A 88 11.45 11.49 -13.24
CA LYS A 88 12.47 10.70 -13.95
C LYS A 88 11.93 9.30 -14.29
N LYS A 89 12.59 8.63 -15.24
CA LYS A 89 12.30 7.21 -15.55
C LYS A 89 12.71 6.34 -14.36
N ALA A 90 12.03 5.21 -14.20
CA ALA A 90 12.32 4.27 -13.11
C ALA A 90 13.76 3.74 -13.21
N ASP A 91 14.46 3.70 -12.08
CA ASP A 91 15.80 3.12 -12.00
C ASP A 91 15.68 1.59 -12.03
N LYS A 92 16.28 0.96 -13.05
CA LYS A 92 16.22 -0.49 -13.26
C LYS A 92 16.91 -1.26 -12.13
N VAL A 93 17.99 -0.72 -11.56
CA VAL A 93 18.75 -1.38 -10.49
C VAL A 93 17.92 -1.38 -9.21
N MET A 94 17.35 -0.23 -8.84
CA MET A 94 16.47 -0.12 -7.67
C MET A 94 15.18 -0.92 -7.84
N LEU A 95 14.65 -1.01 -9.07
CA LEU A 95 13.50 -1.86 -9.36
C LEU A 95 13.83 -3.34 -9.15
N CYS A 96 14.98 -3.82 -9.62
CA CYS A 96 15.43 -5.18 -9.40
C CYS A 96 15.60 -5.48 -7.89
N LEU A 97 16.20 -4.54 -7.16
CA LEU A 97 16.33 -4.64 -5.71
C LEU A 97 14.97 -4.70 -5.01
N LEU A 98 14.00 -3.88 -5.43
CA LEU A 98 12.64 -3.93 -4.90
C LEU A 98 12.00 -5.31 -5.10
N PHE A 99 12.11 -5.88 -6.31
CA PHE A 99 11.62 -7.24 -6.58
C PHE A 99 12.28 -8.29 -5.70
N ALA A 100 13.60 -8.22 -5.51
CA ALA A 100 14.33 -9.13 -4.63
C ALA A 100 13.85 -9.02 -3.17
N MET A 101 13.59 -7.81 -2.68
CA MET A 101 13.11 -7.56 -1.32
C MET A 101 11.67 -8.05 -1.12
N LEU A 102 10.76 -7.79 -2.06
CA LEU A 102 9.39 -8.31 -2.01
C LEU A 102 9.37 -9.85 -2.07
N GLY A 103 10.20 -10.46 -2.91
CA GLY A 103 10.35 -11.92 -2.95
C GLY A 103 10.89 -12.49 -1.64
N SER A 104 11.86 -11.82 -1.02
CA SER A 104 12.41 -12.21 0.28
C SER A 104 11.37 -12.09 1.41
N LEU A 105 10.52 -11.05 1.40
CA LEU A 105 9.40 -10.93 2.34
C LEU A 105 8.45 -12.13 2.25
N ILE A 106 8.02 -12.47 1.03
CA ILE A 106 7.13 -13.63 0.80
C ILE A 106 7.79 -14.91 1.31
N PHE A 107 9.08 -15.10 1.04
CA PHE A 107 9.82 -16.28 1.48
C PHE A 107 9.87 -16.40 3.00
N VAL A 108 10.24 -15.32 3.68
CA VAL A 108 10.39 -15.29 5.14
C VAL A 108 9.04 -15.47 5.84
N ASP A 109 8.00 -14.77 5.40
CA ASP A 109 6.64 -14.92 5.94
C ASP A 109 6.09 -16.33 5.71
N SER A 110 6.38 -16.94 4.55
CA SER A 110 5.97 -18.32 4.26
C SER A 110 6.66 -19.33 5.18
N ILE A 111 7.94 -19.13 5.50
CA ILE A 111 8.64 -19.97 6.48
C ILE A 111 8.01 -19.78 7.86
N TYR A 112 7.79 -18.53 8.28
CA TYR A 112 7.16 -18.22 9.56
C TYR A 112 5.79 -18.92 9.70
N MET A 113 4.96 -18.84 8.65
CA MET A 113 3.65 -19.49 8.60
C MET A 113 3.76 -21.02 8.73
N LYS A 114 4.68 -21.66 8.00
CA LYS A 114 4.92 -23.11 8.13
C LYS A 114 5.34 -23.50 9.55
N ARG A 115 6.13 -22.66 10.23
CA ARG A 115 6.54 -22.92 11.62
C ARG A 115 5.37 -22.85 12.58
N ILE A 116 4.47 -21.88 12.41
CA ILE A 116 3.25 -21.83 13.24
C ILE A 116 2.40 -23.08 13.01
N VAL A 117 2.13 -23.44 11.75
CA VAL A 117 1.32 -24.62 11.42
C VAL A 117 1.91 -25.87 12.05
N ASN A 118 3.21 -26.11 11.84
CA ASN A 118 3.90 -27.26 12.42
C ASN A 118 3.84 -27.28 13.96
N ALA A 119 3.88 -26.13 14.62
CA ALA A 119 3.77 -26.05 16.08
C ALA A 119 2.35 -26.33 16.60
N THR A 120 1.33 -25.99 15.81
CA THR A 120 -0.08 -26.22 16.14
C THR A 120 -0.58 -27.63 15.78
N THR A 121 0.02 -28.28 14.77
CA THR A 121 -0.46 -29.58 14.26
C THR A 121 0.48 -30.76 14.56
N ARG A 122 1.59 -30.56 15.27
CA ARG A 122 2.51 -31.63 15.65
C ARG A 122 1.81 -32.69 16.52
N GLU A 123 2.16 -33.96 16.28
CA GLU A 123 1.63 -35.10 17.03
C GLU A 123 2.05 -35.07 18.52
N ASN A 124 3.28 -34.62 18.80
CA ASN A 124 3.81 -34.52 20.16
C ASN A 124 3.61 -33.10 20.73
N ASN A 125 2.77 -32.96 21.77
CA ASN A 125 2.49 -31.72 22.50
C ASN A 125 2.04 -30.55 21.59
N PRO A 126 0.95 -30.69 20.83
CA PRO A 126 0.43 -29.59 20.00
C PRO A 126 0.11 -28.37 20.87
N ILE A 127 0.39 -27.18 20.33
CA ILE A 127 -0.04 -25.94 20.98
C ILE A 127 -1.53 -25.77 20.69
N VAL A 128 -2.36 -26.14 21.66
CA VAL A 128 -3.82 -25.96 21.57
C VAL A 128 -4.15 -24.49 21.70
N ILE A 129 -4.84 -23.94 20.70
CA ILE A 129 -5.28 -22.56 20.69
C ILE A 129 -6.49 -22.44 21.63
N ASN A 130 -6.32 -21.67 22.70
CA ASN A 130 -7.34 -21.33 23.69
C ASN A 130 -7.44 -19.80 23.85
N ASN A 131 -8.30 -19.32 24.75
CA ASN A 131 -8.49 -17.88 24.96
C ASN A 131 -7.18 -17.14 25.32
N SER A 132 -6.24 -17.78 26.01
CA SER A 132 -4.95 -17.19 26.37
C SER A 132 -3.89 -17.26 25.27
N SER A 133 -4.17 -17.93 24.14
CA SER A 133 -3.27 -18.06 22.98
C SER A 133 -3.92 -17.63 21.66
N MET A 134 -5.00 -16.86 21.72
CA MET A 134 -5.66 -16.27 20.55
C MET A 134 -4.73 -15.43 19.68
N TYR A 135 -3.67 -14.83 20.26
CA TYR A 135 -2.64 -14.10 19.53
C TYR A 135 -1.98 -14.93 18.42
N ILE A 136 -1.93 -16.26 18.55
CA ILE A 136 -1.40 -17.16 17.53
C ILE A 136 -2.27 -17.07 16.28
N ASN A 137 -3.60 -17.19 16.41
CA ASN A 137 -4.51 -17.11 15.28
C ASN A 137 -4.51 -15.71 14.64
N THR A 138 -4.41 -14.65 15.46
CA THR A 138 -4.22 -13.28 14.97
C THR A 138 -2.94 -13.18 14.15
N ALA A 139 -1.81 -13.70 14.65
CA ALA A 139 -0.55 -13.69 13.93
C ALA A 139 -0.64 -14.47 12.60
N GLN A 140 -1.28 -15.64 12.58
CA GLN A 140 -1.51 -16.39 11.33
C GLN A 140 -2.29 -15.57 10.31
N THR A 141 -3.38 -14.94 10.75
CA THR A 141 -4.24 -14.13 9.89
C THR A 141 -3.49 -12.92 9.35
N VAL A 142 -2.76 -12.20 10.22
CA VAL A 142 -1.99 -11.00 9.86
C VAL A 142 -0.86 -11.35 8.89
N VAL A 143 -0.08 -12.40 9.16
CA VAL A 143 1.01 -12.82 8.28
C VAL A 143 0.47 -13.29 6.93
N SER A 144 -0.64 -14.02 6.91
CA SER A 144 -1.32 -14.41 5.66
C SER A 144 -1.79 -13.19 4.86
N LEU A 145 -2.45 -12.22 5.52
CA LEU A 145 -2.86 -10.97 4.89
C LEU A 145 -1.66 -10.16 4.38
N HIS A 146 -0.55 -10.14 5.11
CA HIS A 146 0.67 -9.49 4.70
C HIS A 146 1.21 -10.12 3.41
N ILE A 147 1.34 -11.45 3.33
CA ILE A 147 1.74 -12.16 2.11
C ILE A 147 0.82 -11.79 0.94
N ILE A 148 -0.50 -11.81 1.13
CA ILE A 148 -1.47 -11.46 0.08
C ILE A 148 -1.23 -10.03 -0.42
N LEU A 149 -1.07 -9.06 0.48
CA LEU A 149 -0.85 -7.65 0.11
C LEU A 149 0.50 -7.44 -0.59
N ILE A 150 1.55 -8.15 -0.19
CA ILE A 150 2.84 -8.13 -0.88
C ILE A 150 2.72 -8.75 -2.28
N CYS A 151 1.99 -9.86 -2.44
CA CYS A 151 1.70 -10.46 -3.74
C CYS A 151 0.87 -9.53 -4.64
N VAL A 152 -0.14 -8.85 -4.10
CA VAL A 152 -0.91 -7.83 -4.83
C VAL A 152 -0.01 -6.67 -5.26
N THR A 153 0.86 -6.19 -4.37
CA THR A 153 1.85 -5.14 -4.67
C THR A 153 2.79 -5.57 -5.81
N LEU A 154 3.27 -6.80 -5.77
CA LEU A 154 4.10 -7.40 -6.80
C LEU A 154 3.38 -7.47 -8.15
N GLY A 155 2.13 -7.97 -8.15
CA GLY A 155 1.28 -8.02 -9.34
C GLY A 155 1.02 -6.64 -9.92
N LEU A 156 0.74 -5.65 -9.08
CA LEU A 156 0.59 -4.25 -9.48
C LEU A 156 1.89 -3.70 -10.10
N LEU A 157 3.05 -3.99 -9.52
CA LEU A 157 4.34 -3.56 -10.10
C LEU A 157 4.59 -4.16 -11.49
N ILE A 158 4.27 -5.44 -11.67
CA ILE A 158 4.40 -6.13 -12.98
C ILE A 158 3.40 -5.57 -14.00
N LEU A 159 2.17 -5.26 -13.57
CA LEU A 159 1.11 -4.71 -14.43
C LEU A 159 1.25 -3.21 -14.68
N LEU A 160 2.16 -2.51 -13.98
CA LEU A 160 2.42 -1.08 -14.12
C LEU A 160 2.57 -0.57 -15.55
N PRO A 161 3.35 -1.20 -16.45
CA PRO A 161 3.44 -0.79 -17.86
C PRO A 161 2.11 -0.94 -18.62
N VAL A 162 1.22 -1.84 -18.20
CA VAL A 162 -0.07 -2.12 -18.85
C VAL A 162 -1.14 -1.13 -18.38
N TYR A 163 -1.40 -1.08 -17.07
CA TYR A 163 -2.49 -0.23 -16.56
C TYR A 163 -2.14 1.26 -16.64
N SER A 164 -0.86 1.65 -16.62
CA SER A 164 -0.46 3.04 -16.85
C SER A 164 -0.88 3.56 -18.23
N LYS A 165 -0.87 2.70 -19.26
CA LYS A 165 -1.38 3.03 -20.60
C LYS A 165 -2.90 3.13 -20.61
N LEU A 166 -3.59 2.22 -19.92
CA LEU A 166 -5.05 2.23 -19.80
C LEU A 166 -5.57 3.47 -19.05
N LEU A 167 -4.97 3.81 -17.91
CA LEU A 167 -5.35 4.99 -17.12
C LEU A 167 -5.15 6.30 -17.89
N ARG A 168 -4.14 6.38 -18.78
CA ARG A 168 -3.93 7.55 -19.64
C ARG A 168 -5.07 7.74 -20.65
N LYS A 169 -5.71 6.65 -21.11
CA LYS A 169 -6.80 6.65 -22.10
C LYS A 169 -8.14 7.17 -21.54
N ILE A 170 -8.32 7.17 -20.22
CA ILE A 170 -9.56 7.67 -19.59
C ILE A 170 -9.67 9.19 -19.78
N ARG A 171 -10.73 9.66 -20.45
CA ARG A 171 -11.07 11.10 -20.56
C ARG A 171 -11.61 11.59 -19.23
N THR A 172 -10.81 12.37 -18.50
CA THR A 172 -11.22 13.07 -17.27
C THR A 172 -11.30 14.58 -17.49
N SER A 173 -11.36 15.03 -18.76
CA SER A 173 -11.63 16.42 -19.09
C SER A 173 -13.06 16.75 -18.70
N VAL A 174 -13.21 17.87 -17.99
CA VAL A 174 -14.52 18.51 -17.84
C VAL A 174 -14.82 19.13 -19.21
N ASP A 175 -15.94 18.76 -19.83
CA ASP A 175 -16.61 19.73 -20.70
C ASP A 175 -16.96 20.87 -19.77
N VAL A 176 -16.15 21.93 -19.83
CA VAL A 176 -16.53 23.19 -19.21
C VAL A 176 -17.74 23.59 -20.03
N GLU A 177 -18.93 23.42 -19.47
CA GLU A 177 -20.11 24.09 -20.01
C GLU A 177 -19.68 25.52 -20.30
N ASP A 178 -19.81 25.83 -21.57
CA ASP A 178 -19.31 26.99 -22.27
C ASP A 178 -19.41 28.27 -21.42
N ASN A 179 -18.45 29.18 -21.62
CA ASN A 179 -18.43 30.51 -21.03
C ASN A 179 -19.56 31.41 -21.59
N GLY A 180 -20.80 30.92 -21.66
CA GLY A 180 -21.98 31.63 -22.15
C GLY A 180 -22.48 32.77 -21.25
N SER A 181 -21.67 33.25 -20.30
CA SER A 181 -22.01 34.42 -19.48
C SER A 181 -20.84 35.38 -19.23
N MET A 182 -19.86 35.46 -20.13
CA MET A 182 -19.21 36.76 -20.37
C MET A 182 -20.18 37.66 -21.15
N LYS A 183 -21.31 38.02 -20.53
CA LYS A 183 -22.12 39.14 -21.01
C LYS A 183 -21.26 40.39 -20.83
N ALA A 184 -20.96 41.02 -21.97
CA ALA A 184 -20.28 42.28 -22.15
C ALA A 184 -20.43 43.22 -20.93
N LEU A 185 -19.33 43.43 -20.22
CA LEU A 185 -19.15 44.66 -19.46
C LEU A 185 -18.77 45.72 -20.50
N ASP A 186 -19.75 46.55 -20.85
CA ASP A 186 -19.58 47.78 -21.60
C ASP A 186 -18.62 48.69 -20.82
N ILE A 187 -17.46 48.98 -21.41
CA ILE A 187 -16.51 49.96 -20.90
C ILE A 187 -16.57 51.13 -21.87
N THR A 188 -17.67 51.88 -21.83
CA THR A 188 -17.76 53.18 -22.47
C THR A 188 -18.70 54.06 -21.67
N GLY A 189 -18.16 55.13 -21.06
CA GLY A 189 -18.95 56.19 -20.45
C GLY A 189 -18.41 56.69 -19.10
N ASP A 190 -17.23 57.31 -19.10
CA ASP A 190 -16.96 58.57 -18.41
C ASP A 190 -15.97 59.37 -19.29
#